data_AF-A0A2D7NCD3-F1
#
_entry.id   AF-A0A2D7NCD3-F1
#
_cell.length_a   1.000
_cell.length_b   1.000
_cell.length_c   1.000
_cell.angle_alpha   90.00
_cell.angle_beta   90.00
_cell.angle_gamma   90.00
#
_symmetry.space_group_name_H-M   'P 1'
#
loop_
_entity.id
_entity.type
_entity.pdbx_description
1 polymer ?
#
loop_
_entity_poly.entity_id
_entity_poly.type
_entity_poly.pdbx_seq_one_letter_code
_entity_poly.pdbx_strand_id
1 'polypeptide(L)'
;MVKENFKQQKRPGKAEFSGRRRNTTRKSGYKSHQNATGGKYKIDNTKVYKIQANHRLKINFKFPNIEIDKFSGFGIYFRANKTLELSSNHNSFKKFTQTTYEFPSWNKCGFIWRENHPSELSISFLADNETDIEIYKPSCGEVWHDYFKDARENVIRNINIFSPEALFYSNPGSFEIESISIKKSSEIAVKECNRCARFLPVNFYNERDTLSFSNHCVARRPCKHKGFGILTNADNDDLKKLEYGFQLECRCCKKFEVNAPLNPLRDANQMKEDSQRRRHFELLLSELYKYSKQLSFRHIKGKELAQYIWEKFDKKCFNCSIKLSSPFEMNLDHTRPLAFLWALDETATSLCKNCNSTKRDRFPSEFYTKEQLVELSKITKIPLFELEKPVPNIEALKLIIQKREWLYSEFLNKDFLIEEKGGKIPAELICKSLDRVLSEFEEKLSEESFVEGWKNYEFS
;
A
#
# COMPACT_ATOMS: atom_id res chain seq x y z
N MET A 1 18.35 45.56 25.04
CA MET A 1 18.61 44.41 25.91
C MET A 1 17.85 43.21 25.38
N VAL A 2 18.64 42.20 25.03
CA VAL A 2 18.40 40.82 24.54
C VAL A 2 16.94 40.35 24.42
N LYS A 3 16.46 40.26 23.17
CA LYS A 3 15.46 39.26 22.75
C LYS A 3 16.19 37.94 22.59
N GLU A 4 15.93 36.97 23.47
CA GLU A 4 16.51 35.64 23.34
C GLU A 4 15.96 34.92 22.12
N ASN A 5 16.90 34.42 21.31
CA ASN A 5 16.68 33.59 20.15
C ASN A 5 16.03 32.26 20.54
N PHE A 6 14.74 32.09 20.23
CA PHE A 6 14.16 30.75 20.08
C PHE A 6 14.78 30.07 18.85
N LYS A 7 15.93 29.41 19.05
CA LYS A 7 16.45 28.43 18.09
C LYS A 7 15.44 27.28 18.03
N GLN A 8 14.67 27.22 16.94
CA GLN A 8 13.95 26.01 16.53
C GLN A 8 14.96 24.87 16.38
N GLN A 9 15.12 24.07 17.43
CA GLN A 9 15.86 22.83 17.36
C GLN A 9 15.15 21.91 16.37
N LYS A 10 15.87 21.55 15.31
CA LYS A 10 15.51 20.47 14.37
C LYS A 10 15.27 19.19 15.18
N ARG A 11 14.03 18.71 15.27
CA ARG A 11 13.68 17.44 15.95
C ARG A 11 13.37 16.33 14.93
N PRO A 12 14.27 15.33 14.75
CA PRO A 12 14.11 14.25 13.78
C PRO A 12 13.03 13.24 14.23
N GLY A 13 11.96 13.19 13.45
CA GLY A 13 10.64 12.66 13.81
C GLY A 13 10.41 11.15 13.86
N LYS A 14 11.39 10.36 14.29
CA LYS A 14 11.18 8.96 14.74
C LYS A 14 11.74 8.67 16.13
N ALA A 15 12.39 9.65 16.76
CA ALA A 15 13.13 9.46 18.02
C ALA A 15 12.32 9.81 19.29
N GLU A 16 11.49 10.84 19.28
CA GLU A 16 10.95 11.36 20.56
C GLU A 16 9.80 10.55 21.15
N PHE A 17 8.94 9.93 20.35
CA PHE A 17 7.71 9.37 20.91
C PHE A 17 7.78 7.87 21.24
N SER A 18 8.96 7.23 21.17
CA SER A 18 9.16 5.93 21.83
C SER A 18 10.27 5.88 22.85
N GLY A 19 11.00 6.98 23.08
CA GLY A 19 12.20 7.03 23.92
C GLY A 19 13.34 6.07 23.51
N ARG A 20 13.07 5.06 22.66
CA ARG A 20 13.96 3.98 22.29
C ARG A 20 13.80 3.71 20.81
N ARG A 21 14.67 4.32 20.01
CA ARG A 21 14.98 3.80 18.68
C ARG A 21 15.81 2.53 18.94
N ARG A 22 15.38 1.37 18.43
CA ARG A 22 16.27 0.20 18.40
C ARG A 22 17.57 0.64 17.72
N ASN A 23 18.71 0.38 18.36
CA ASN A 23 20.00 0.61 17.71
C ASN A 23 20.02 -0.17 16.40
N THR A 24 20.65 0.40 15.36
CA THR A 24 20.83 -0.30 14.09
C THR A 24 21.77 -1.47 14.34
N THR A 25 21.22 -2.65 14.60
CA THR A 25 22.01 -3.85 14.91
C THR A 25 22.46 -4.58 13.65
N ARG A 26 21.92 -4.23 12.47
CA ARG A 26 22.04 -5.02 11.23
C ARG A 26 22.11 -4.14 9.99
N LYS A 27 22.94 -4.54 9.03
CA LYS A 27 23.07 -3.93 7.70
C LYS A 27 22.66 -4.95 6.64
N SER A 28 22.06 -4.50 5.55
CA SER A 28 21.63 -5.40 4.47
C SER A 28 22.79 -5.95 3.63
N GLY A 29 24.00 -5.40 3.79
CA GLY A 29 25.15 -5.69 2.92
C GLY A 29 25.14 -4.87 1.62
N TYR A 30 23.95 -4.51 1.11
CA TYR A 30 23.79 -3.67 -0.07
C TYR A 30 23.97 -2.19 0.25
N LYS A 31 24.69 -1.47 -0.63
CA LYS A 31 24.92 -0.03 -0.55
C LYS A 31 24.00 0.71 -1.54
N SER A 32 23.78 2.00 -1.30
CA SER A 32 23.22 2.85 -2.34
C SER A 32 24.12 2.83 -3.57
N HIS A 33 23.53 2.95 -4.75
CA HIS A 33 24.27 3.16 -5.98
C HIS A 33 25.16 4.40 -5.83
N GLN A 34 26.39 4.34 -6.33
CA GLN A 34 27.38 5.42 -6.14
C GLN A 34 26.88 6.77 -6.68
N ASN A 35 26.10 6.72 -7.76
CA ASN A 35 25.62 7.90 -8.47
C ASN A 35 24.14 8.21 -8.25
N ALA A 36 23.45 7.51 -7.33
CA ALA A 36 22.02 7.73 -7.10
C ALA A 36 21.72 7.96 -5.61
N THR A 37 21.00 9.05 -5.34
CA THR A 37 20.60 9.40 -3.97
C THR A 37 19.18 8.93 -3.67
N GLY A 38 18.37 8.77 -4.72
CA GLY A 38 16.94 8.52 -4.64
C GLY A 38 16.13 9.77 -4.32
N GLY A 39 16.76 10.94 -4.23
CA GLY A 39 16.10 12.23 -3.96
C GLY A 39 15.78 13.04 -5.21
N LYS A 40 16.06 12.49 -6.40
CA LYS A 40 15.87 13.18 -7.68
C LYS A 40 14.58 12.74 -8.39
N TYR A 41 14.00 13.64 -9.18
CA TYR A 41 12.91 13.35 -10.11
C TYR A 41 13.17 13.98 -11.49
N LYS A 42 12.43 13.54 -12.52
CA LYS A 42 12.36 14.17 -13.84
C LYS A 42 10.94 14.12 -14.37
N ILE A 43 10.68 14.92 -15.40
CA ILE A 43 9.45 14.85 -16.20
C ILE A 43 9.81 14.29 -17.57
N ASP A 44 9.29 13.11 -17.88
CA ASP A 44 9.47 12.48 -19.17
C ASP A 44 8.26 12.75 -20.08
N ASN A 45 8.50 12.80 -21.39
CA ASN A 45 7.44 12.92 -22.39
C ASN A 45 6.83 11.56 -22.73
N THR A 46 5.54 11.56 -23.06
CA THR A 46 4.78 10.38 -23.51
C THR A 46 3.84 10.75 -24.67
N LYS A 47 3.36 9.72 -25.38
CA LYS A 47 2.46 9.85 -26.51
C LYS A 47 1.01 9.63 -26.07
N VAL A 48 0.10 10.38 -26.67
CA VAL A 48 -1.34 10.22 -26.51
C VAL A 48 -1.91 9.49 -27.73
N TYR A 49 -2.77 8.52 -27.45
CA TYR A 49 -3.49 7.73 -28.44
C TYR A 49 -4.99 7.90 -28.23
N LYS A 50 -5.76 7.81 -29.32
CA LYS A 50 -7.22 7.86 -29.25
C LYS A 50 -7.80 6.46 -29.26
N ILE A 51 -8.73 6.20 -28.36
CA ILE A 51 -9.61 5.03 -28.40
C ILE A 51 -10.98 5.52 -28.82
N GLN A 52 -11.47 5.10 -29.99
CA GLN A 52 -12.85 5.35 -30.40
C GLN A 52 -13.81 4.51 -29.55
N ALA A 53 -15.03 5.01 -29.35
CA ALA A 53 -16.05 4.27 -28.59
C ALA A 53 -16.22 2.85 -29.15
N ASN A 54 -16.24 1.86 -28.25
CA ASN A 54 -16.36 0.42 -28.56
C ASN A 54 -15.23 -0.17 -29.42
N HIS A 55 -14.15 0.58 -29.69
CA HIS A 55 -12.96 0.08 -30.36
C HIS A 55 -11.87 -0.24 -29.34
N ARG A 56 -10.98 -1.16 -29.72
CA ARG A 56 -9.86 -1.56 -28.88
C ARG A 56 -8.58 -0.92 -29.39
N LEU A 57 -7.83 -0.29 -28.50
CA LEU A 57 -6.41 -0.07 -28.74
C LEU A 57 -5.68 -1.34 -28.36
N LYS A 58 -4.90 -1.90 -29.28
CA LYS A 58 -4.16 -3.14 -29.07
C LYS A 58 -2.67 -2.87 -29.07
N ILE A 59 -1.97 -3.43 -28.09
CA ILE A 59 -0.51 -3.46 -28.03
C ILE A 59 -0.08 -4.91 -28.20
N ASN A 60 0.64 -5.20 -29.27
CA ASN A 60 1.21 -6.51 -29.54
C ASN A 60 2.68 -6.50 -29.12
N PHE A 61 3.08 -7.48 -28.34
CA PHE A 61 4.45 -7.71 -27.90
C PHE A 61 4.97 -8.97 -28.57
N LYS A 62 6.21 -8.90 -29.06
CA LYS A 62 6.96 -10.04 -29.59
C LYS A 62 8.20 -10.24 -28.75
N PHE A 63 8.29 -11.41 -28.12
CA PHE A 63 9.39 -11.77 -27.26
C PHE A 63 10.55 -12.36 -28.08
N PRO A 64 11.81 -12.10 -27.69
CA PRO A 64 12.93 -12.81 -28.26
C PRO A 64 12.91 -14.27 -27.80
N ASN A 65 13.82 -15.08 -28.35
CA ASN A 65 14.09 -16.39 -27.77
C ASN A 65 14.62 -16.21 -26.33
N ILE A 66 14.03 -16.92 -25.38
CA ILE A 66 14.32 -16.79 -23.95
C ILE A 66 15.20 -17.96 -23.52
N GLU A 67 16.32 -17.67 -22.89
CA GLU A 67 17.18 -18.72 -22.33
C GLU A 67 16.45 -19.50 -21.22
N ILE A 68 16.75 -20.80 -21.08
CA ILE A 68 16.04 -21.75 -20.20
C ILE A 68 15.99 -21.27 -18.73
N ASP A 69 17.06 -20.64 -18.24
CA ASP A 69 17.18 -20.19 -16.86
C ASP A 69 16.76 -18.73 -16.64
N LYS A 70 16.19 -18.08 -17.67
CA LYS A 70 15.79 -16.67 -17.63
C LYS A 70 14.28 -16.54 -17.53
N PHE A 71 13.86 -15.34 -17.16
CA PHE A 71 12.44 -15.00 -17.15
C PHE A 71 12.09 -14.28 -18.44
N SER A 72 10.80 -14.22 -18.74
CA SER A 72 10.28 -13.26 -19.71
C SER A 72 9.26 -12.36 -19.03
N GLY A 73 9.06 -11.16 -19.56
CA GLY A 73 8.08 -10.26 -18.98
C GLY A 73 7.70 -9.12 -19.90
N PHE A 74 6.59 -8.49 -19.57
CA PHE A 74 6.14 -7.27 -20.23
C PHE A 74 5.61 -6.28 -19.18
N GLY A 75 5.63 -5.00 -19.56
CA GLY A 75 5.14 -3.95 -18.70
C GLY A 75 4.73 -2.71 -19.48
N ILE A 76 3.67 -2.08 -19.00
CA ILE A 76 3.10 -0.85 -19.54
C ILE A 76 2.75 0.06 -18.36
N TYR A 77 3.07 1.35 -18.48
CA TYR A 77 2.44 2.39 -17.69
C TYR A 77 1.46 3.15 -18.58
N PHE A 78 0.26 3.40 -18.08
CA PHE A 78 -0.76 4.06 -18.88
C PHE A 78 -1.61 4.99 -18.02
N ARG A 79 -2.22 5.99 -18.63
CA ARG A 79 -3.23 6.85 -17.99
C ARG A 79 -4.33 7.13 -19.00
N ALA A 80 -5.58 7.14 -18.57
CA ALA A 80 -6.69 7.48 -19.44
C ALA A 80 -7.65 8.42 -18.72
N ASN A 81 -8.31 9.31 -19.46
CA ASN A 81 -9.28 10.24 -18.90
C ASN A 81 -10.64 9.60 -18.57
N LYS A 82 -10.81 8.32 -18.88
CA LYS A 82 -11.98 7.49 -18.56
C LYS A 82 -11.51 6.10 -18.12
N THR A 83 -12.40 5.37 -17.45
CA THR A 83 -12.18 3.96 -17.08
C THR A 83 -12.01 3.11 -18.34
N LEU A 84 -11.05 2.19 -18.31
CA LEU A 84 -10.75 1.28 -19.41
C LEU A 84 -10.94 -0.17 -18.95
N GLU A 85 -11.52 -0.99 -19.81
CA GLU A 85 -11.48 -2.43 -19.66
C GLU A 85 -10.19 -2.96 -20.31
N LEU A 86 -9.39 -3.68 -19.52
CA LEU A 86 -8.18 -4.35 -20.00
C LEU A 86 -8.50 -5.82 -20.29
N SER A 87 -7.98 -6.32 -21.41
CA SER A 87 -8.02 -7.74 -21.75
C SER A 87 -6.71 -8.20 -22.39
N SER A 88 -6.49 -9.51 -22.43
CA SER A 88 -5.34 -10.12 -23.10
C SER A 88 -5.71 -11.46 -23.72
N ASN A 89 -5.00 -11.85 -24.78
CA ASN A 89 -5.11 -13.17 -25.39
C ASN A 89 -4.42 -14.29 -24.58
N HIS A 90 -3.76 -13.96 -23.46
CA HIS A 90 -2.99 -14.92 -22.70
C HIS A 90 -3.74 -15.47 -21.47
N ASN A 91 -3.70 -16.79 -21.27
CA ASN A 91 -4.44 -17.50 -20.21
C ASN A 91 -4.12 -17.02 -18.78
N SER A 92 -2.91 -16.50 -18.55
CA SER A 92 -2.50 -15.96 -17.25
C SER A 92 -2.97 -14.53 -16.97
N PHE A 93 -3.80 -13.91 -17.84
CA PHE A 93 -4.25 -12.52 -17.68
C PHE A 93 -4.81 -12.20 -16.29
N LYS A 94 -5.58 -13.12 -15.69
CA LYS A 94 -6.13 -12.96 -14.33
C LYS A 94 -5.07 -12.84 -13.22
N LYS A 95 -3.82 -13.21 -13.51
CA LYS A 95 -2.67 -13.13 -12.60
C LYS A 95 -1.78 -11.90 -12.87
N PHE A 96 -2.10 -11.11 -13.90
CA PHE A 96 -1.33 -9.92 -14.24
C PHE A 96 -1.44 -8.89 -13.13
N THR A 97 -0.35 -8.17 -12.92
CA THR A 97 -0.38 -6.99 -12.05
C THR A 97 -1.04 -5.88 -12.83
N GLN A 98 -2.14 -5.36 -12.31
CA GLN A 98 -2.84 -4.21 -12.86
C GLN A 98 -3.33 -3.30 -11.74
N THR A 99 -3.25 -1.99 -11.98
CA THR A 99 -3.86 -0.97 -11.10
C THR A 99 -5.00 -0.28 -11.86
N THR A 100 -5.97 0.26 -11.11
CA THR A 100 -7.18 0.90 -11.65
C THR A 100 -7.47 2.21 -10.90
N TYR A 101 -6.52 3.14 -10.95
CA TYR A 101 -6.62 4.48 -10.40
C TYR A 101 -7.37 5.43 -11.35
N GLU A 102 -8.08 6.40 -10.79
CA GLU A 102 -8.80 7.43 -11.54
C GLU A 102 -7.86 8.45 -12.18
N PHE A 103 -8.30 9.08 -13.29
CA PHE A 103 -7.58 10.20 -13.88
C PHE A 103 -7.45 11.36 -12.87
N PRO A 104 -6.30 12.06 -12.79
CA PRO A 104 -5.11 12.00 -13.65
C PRO A 104 -3.98 11.10 -13.12
N SER A 105 -4.28 10.09 -12.30
CA SER A 105 -3.28 9.12 -11.87
C SER A 105 -2.91 8.14 -12.98
N TRP A 106 -1.62 7.87 -13.09
CA TRP A 106 -1.06 6.82 -13.91
C TRP A 106 -1.30 5.45 -13.28
N ASN A 107 -1.58 4.50 -14.14
CA ASN A 107 -1.75 3.08 -13.88
C ASN A 107 -0.59 2.27 -14.46
N LYS A 108 -0.58 0.98 -14.13
CA LYS A 108 0.36 0.02 -14.71
C LYS A 108 -0.29 -1.32 -14.97
N CYS A 109 0.22 -2.02 -15.97
CA CYS A 109 -0.10 -3.40 -16.27
C CYS A 109 1.20 -4.16 -16.59
N GLY A 110 1.33 -5.40 -16.14
CA GLY A 110 2.47 -6.22 -16.51
C GLY A 110 2.52 -7.57 -15.84
N PHE A 111 3.43 -8.41 -16.31
CA PHE A 111 3.63 -9.76 -15.78
C PHE A 111 5.06 -10.24 -16.03
N ILE A 112 5.47 -11.24 -15.24
CA ILE A 112 6.76 -11.93 -15.36
C ILE A 112 6.47 -13.43 -15.35
N TRP A 113 6.87 -14.11 -16.42
CA TRP A 113 6.88 -15.55 -16.56
C TRP A 113 8.25 -16.08 -16.16
N ARG A 114 8.26 -17.03 -15.23
CA ARG A 114 9.48 -17.77 -14.87
C ARG A 114 9.71 -19.00 -15.74
N GLU A 115 8.64 -19.44 -16.40
CA GLU A 115 8.53 -20.64 -17.21
C GLU A 115 7.36 -20.42 -18.19
N ASN A 116 7.24 -21.27 -19.22
CA ASN A 116 6.19 -21.17 -20.24
C ASN A 116 6.16 -19.77 -20.90
N HIS A 117 7.32 -19.36 -21.41
CA HIS A 117 7.49 -18.03 -21.99
C HIS A 117 6.63 -17.88 -23.26
N PRO A 118 5.80 -16.82 -23.34
CA PRO A 118 5.06 -16.55 -24.56
C PRO A 118 6.02 -16.06 -25.66
N SER A 119 5.78 -16.48 -26.90
CA SER A 119 6.41 -15.88 -28.08
C SER A 119 5.78 -14.52 -28.43
N GLU A 120 4.46 -14.41 -28.23
CA GLU A 120 3.68 -13.21 -28.49
C GLU A 120 2.64 -12.97 -27.40
N LEU A 121 2.28 -11.70 -27.19
CA LEU A 121 1.24 -11.28 -26.26
C LEU A 121 0.52 -10.06 -26.80
N SER A 122 -0.81 -10.06 -26.74
CA SER A 122 -1.62 -8.88 -27.01
C SER A 122 -2.29 -8.38 -25.75
N ILE A 123 -2.21 -7.07 -25.50
CA ILE A 123 -2.98 -6.35 -24.50
C ILE A 123 -3.94 -5.41 -25.21
N SER A 124 -5.22 -5.46 -24.85
CA SER A 124 -6.25 -4.60 -25.41
C SER A 124 -6.85 -3.71 -24.35
N PHE A 125 -7.00 -2.43 -24.69
CA PHE A 125 -7.73 -1.44 -23.91
C PHE A 125 -9.03 -1.12 -24.64
N LEU A 126 -10.15 -1.33 -23.98
CA LEU A 126 -11.48 -1.00 -24.46
C LEU A 126 -12.05 0.17 -23.65
N ALA A 127 -12.72 1.08 -24.35
CA ALA A 127 -13.44 2.19 -23.74
C ALA A 127 -14.88 2.23 -24.27
N ASP A 128 -15.85 2.42 -23.38
CA ASP A 128 -17.27 2.57 -23.76
C ASP A 128 -17.52 3.87 -24.53
N ASN A 129 -16.67 4.87 -24.32
CA ASN A 129 -16.74 6.18 -24.94
C ASN A 129 -15.38 6.56 -25.53
N GLU A 130 -15.39 7.54 -26.43
CA GLU A 130 -14.15 8.09 -26.96
C GLU A 130 -13.24 8.59 -25.82
N THR A 131 -12.00 8.09 -25.79
CA THR A 131 -11.08 8.24 -24.66
C THR A 131 -9.66 8.51 -25.15
N ASP A 132 -8.98 9.46 -24.51
CA ASP A 132 -7.54 9.68 -24.68
C ASP A 132 -6.80 8.74 -23.72
N ILE A 133 -5.87 7.94 -24.25
CA ILE A 133 -4.97 7.10 -23.45
C ILE A 133 -3.51 7.51 -23.70
N GLU A 134 -2.78 7.69 -22.62
CA GLU A 134 -1.35 7.95 -22.60
C GLU A 134 -0.63 6.64 -22.29
N ILE A 135 0.40 6.31 -23.07
CA ILE A 135 1.15 5.04 -22.92
C ILE A 135 2.63 5.35 -22.78
N TYR A 136 3.21 5.00 -21.64
CA TYR A 136 4.60 5.24 -21.32
C TYR A 136 5.40 3.94 -21.22
N LYS A 137 6.49 3.89 -22.01
CA LYS A 137 7.48 2.80 -22.08
C LYS A 137 6.86 1.38 -22.08
N PRO A 138 5.94 1.07 -23.00
CA PRO A 138 5.54 -0.32 -23.22
C PRO A 138 6.79 -1.10 -23.64
N SER A 139 6.99 -2.26 -23.04
CA SER A 139 8.18 -3.07 -23.27
C SER A 139 7.90 -4.54 -22.96
N CYS A 140 8.66 -5.42 -23.61
CA CYS A 140 8.72 -6.83 -23.27
C CYS A 140 10.14 -7.35 -23.51
N GLY A 141 10.42 -8.58 -23.11
CA GLY A 141 11.69 -9.25 -23.41
C GLY A 141 12.07 -10.30 -22.39
N GLU A 142 13.31 -10.76 -22.52
CA GLU A 142 13.99 -11.55 -21.50
C GLU A 142 14.32 -10.67 -20.30
N VAL A 143 14.02 -11.17 -19.11
CA VAL A 143 14.16 -10.47 -17.83
C VAL A 143 15.17 -11.20 -16.98
N TRP A 144 16.26 -10.50 -16.61
CA TRP A 144 17.26 -11.03 -15.69
C TRP A 144 17.95 -9.93 -14.90
N HIS A 145 18.26 -10.23 -13.65
CA HIS A 145 19.09 -9.41 -12.78
C HIS A 145 19.75 -10.31 -11.74
N ASP A 146 20.91 -9.91 -11.21
CA ASP A 146 21.61 -10.62 -10.13
C ASP A 146 20.76 -10.81 -8.86
N TYR A 147 19.68 -10.03 -8.73
CA TYR A 147 18.72 -10.20 -7.64
C TYR A 147 18.04 -11.57 -7.66
N PHE A 148 17.93 -12.19 -8.84
CA PHE A 148 17.13 -13.39 -9.04
C PHE A 148 17.96 -14.66 -8.88
N LYS A 149 19.28 -14.58 -9.11
CA LYS A 149 20.20 -15.72 -9.14
C LYS A 149 20.09 -16.60 -7.89
N ASP A 150 20.21 -15.98 -6.71
CA ASP A 150 20.22 -16.68 -5.41
C ASP A 150 18.99 -16.34 -4.56
N ALA A 151 17.92 -15.82 -5.17
CA ALA A 151 16.73 -15.46 -4.44
C ALA A 151 15.97 -16.70 -3.97
N ARG A 152 15.77 -16.80 -2.65
CA ARG A 152 14.91 -17.83 -2.04
C ARG A 152 13.51 -17.80 -2.66
N GLU A 153 12.91 -18.99 -2.82
CA GLU A 153 11.61 -19.15 -3.47
C GLU A 153 10.52 -18.27 -2.86
N ASN A 154 10.47 -18.14 -1.53
CA ASN A 154 9.50 -17.28 -0.84
C ASN A 154 9.68 -15.77 -1.11
N VAL A 155 10.84 -15.35 -1.62
CA VAL A 155 11.13 -13.96 -2.04
C VAL A 155 10.67 -13.75 -3.49
N ILE A 156 11.01 -14.68 -4.39
CA ILE A 156 10.82 -14.54 -5.84
C ILE A 156 9.47 -15.03 -6.35
N ARG A 157 8.77 -15.90 -5.61
CA ARG A 157 7.47 -16.48 -6.01
C ARG A 157 6.44 -15.46 -6.48
N ASN A 158 6.43 -14.27 -5.88
CA ASN A 158 5.50 -13.18 -6.21
C ASN A 158 6.18 -12.04 -6.99
N ILE A 159 7.22 -12.33 -7.79
CA ILE A 159 7.96 -11.31 -8.54
C ILE A 159 7.06 -10.49 -9.48
N ASN A 160 6.01 -11.12 -10.02
CA ASN A 160 5.03 -10.50 -10.90
C ASN A 160 4.37 -9.24 -10.28
N ILE A 161 4.18 -9.17 -8.95
CA ILE A 161 3.57 -8.01 -8.27
C ILE A 161 4.41 -6.73 -8.43
N PHE A 162 5.69 -6.89 -8.77
CA PHE A 162 6.63 -5.82 -9.00
C PHE A 162 6.79 -5.50 -10.49
N SER A 163 6.01 -6.08 -11.39
CA SER A 163 5.95 -5.59 -12.77
C SER A 163 5.24 -4.22 -12.82
N PRO A 164 5.71 -3.25 -13.63
CA PRO A 164 6.90 -3.29 -14.50
C PRO A 164 8.26 -3.06 -13.83
N GLU A 165 8.32 -2.67 -12.56
CA GLU A 165 9.57 -2.33 -11.85
C GLU A 165 10.63 -3.45 -11.83
N ALA A 166 10.23 -4.71 -11.85
CA ALA A 166 11.13 -5.87 -11.82
C ALA A 166 11.60 -6.31 -13.21
N LEU A 167 11.17 -5.63 -14.28
CA LEU A 167 11.58 -5.92 -15.65
C LEU A 167 12.96 -5.29 -15.91
N PHE A 168 14.01 -6.02 -15.56
CA PHE A 168 15.38 -5.73 -15.96
C PHE A 168 15.65 -6.51 -17.24
N TYR A 169 15.49 -5.87 -18.39
CA TYR A 169 15.62 -6.57 -19.66
C TYR A 169 17.09 -6.83 -19.99
N SER A 170 17.46 -8.10 -20.12
CA SER A 170 18.77 -8.53 -20.65
C SER A 170 18.74 -8.58 -22.18
N ASN A 171 17.62 -9.04 -22.75
CA ASN A 171 17.37 -9.05 -24.18
C ASN A 171 15.97 -8.47 -24.45
N PRO A 172 15.86 -7.20 -24.90
CA PRO A 172 14.56 -6.57 -25.14
C PRO A 172 13.86 -7.19 -26.35
N GLY A 173 12.55 -7.40 -26.22
CA GLY A 173 11.66 -7.72 -27.33
C GLY A 173 11.18 -6.47 -28.06
N SER A 174 10.19 -6.64 -28.93
CA SER A 174 9.58 -5.54 -29.67
C SER A 174 8.08 -5.41 -29.35
N PHE A 175 7.52 -4.25 -29.66
CA PHE A 175 6.09 -4.02 -29.54
C PHE A 175 5.57 -3.14 -30.67
N GLU A 176 4.29 -3.29 -30.96
CA GLU A 176 3.54 -2.47 -31.90
C GLU A 176 2.21 -2.05 -31.28
N ILE A 177 1.80 -0.81 -31.51
CA ILE A 177 0.51 -0.29 -31.03
C ILE A 177 -0.39 -0.06 -32.24
N GLU A 178 -1.45 -0.85 -32.34
CA GLU A 178 -2.50 -0.69 -33.35
C GLU A 178 -3.45 0.44 -32.91
N SER A 179 -3.08 1.70 -33.17
CA SER A 179 -3.98 2.86 -32.99
C SER A 179 -3.48 4.10 -33.72
N ILE A 180 -4.36 5.11 -33.85
CA ILE A 180 -4.00 6.43 -34.35
C ILE A 180 -3.43 7.24 -33.18
N SER A 181 -2.11 7.42 -33.16
CA SER A 181 -1.47 8.40 -32.28
C SER A 181 -1.90 9.82 -32.69
N ILE A 182 -2.28 10.64 -31.72
CA ILE A 182 -2.53 12.06 -31.97
C ILE A 182 -1.21 12.81 -31.80
N LYS A 183 -0.99 13.90 -32.55
CA LYS A 183 0.11 14.87 -32.29
C LYS A 183 -0.16 15.65 -30.99
N LYS A 184 -0.20 14.95 -29.87
CA LYS A 184 -0.32 15.50 -28.52
C LYS A 184 0.71 14.79 -27.66
N SER A 185 1.62 15.56 -27.07
CA SER A 185 2.53 15.08 -26.04
C SER A 185 1.87 15.23 -24.68
N SER A 186 2.16 14.29 -23.79
CA SER A 186 1.83 14.41 -22.38
C SER A 186 3.09 14.17 -21.55
N GLU A 187 2.97 14.33 -20.24
CA GLU A 187 4.07 14.27 -19.30
C GLU A 187 3.81 13.22 -18.21
N ILE A 188 4.88 12.57 -17.78
CA ILE A 188 4.89 11.66 -16.64
C ILE A 188 6.05 11.98 -15.72
N ALA A 189 5.76 12.02 -14.42
CA ALA A 189 6.78 12.15 -13.40
C ALA A 189 7.48 10.81 -13.15
N VAL A 190 8.81 10.85 -13.17
CA VAL A 190 9.65 9.70 -12.84
C VAL A 190 10.60 10.04 -11.69
N LYS A 191 10.81 9.10 -10.79
CA LYS A 191 11.66 9.26 -9.59
C LYS A 191 12.86 8.32 -9.64
N GLU A 192 14.02 8.83 -9.25
CA GLU A 192 15.25 8.05 -9.12
C GLU A 192 15.14 7.03 -7.98
N CYS A 193 15.59 5.80 -8.25
CA CYS A 193 15.83 4.78 -7.25
C CYS A 193 17.29 4.84 -6.76
N ASN A 194 17.51 4.93 -5.44
CA ASN A 194 18.87 4.95 -4.90
C ASN A 194 19.64 3.62 -4.97
N ARG A 195 19.02 2.53 -5.48
CA ARG A 195 19.64 1.20 -5.60
C ARG A 195 20.01 0.86 -7.03
N CYS A 196 19.03 0.88 -7.94
CA CYS A 196 19.27 0.58 -9.35
C CYS A 196 19.49 1.82 -10.22
N ALA A 197 19.51 3.02 -9.65
CA ALA A 197 19.67 4.31 -10.34
C ALA A 197 18.63 4.64 -11.44
N ARG A 198 17.69 3.72 -11.74
CA ARG A 198 16.64 3.96 -12.72
C ARG A 198 15.65 5.02 -12.24
N PHE A 199 15.21 5.85 -13.18
CA PHE A 199 14.05 6.72 -13.03
C PHE A 199 12.79 5.91 -13.37
N LEU A 200 11.87 5.77 -12.40
CA LEU A 200 10.66 4.97 -12.53
C LEU A 200 9.41 5.80 -12.22
N PRO A 201 8.27 5.52 -12.88
CA PRO A 201 7.04 6.31 -12.73
C PRO A 201 6.51 6.45 -11.31
N VAL A 202 6.00 7.64 -11.01
CA VAL A 202 5.30 8.00 -9.76
C VAL A 202 4.10 8.89 -10.05
N ASN A 203 3.09 8.84 -9.18
CA ASN A 203 1.95 9.76 -9.23
C ASN A 203 2.17 10.95 -8.31
N PHE A 204 2.38 12.14 -8.88
CA PHE A 204 2.45 13.38 -8.12
C PHE A 204 1.11 14.02 -7.81
N TYR A 205 0.06 13.70 -8.60
CA TYR A 205 -1.28 14.22 -8.35
C TYR A 205 -1.90 13.55 -7.12
N ASN A 206 -1.88 12.21 -7.10
CA ASN A 206 -2.29 11.42 -5.95
C ASN A 206 -1.16 10.44 -5.57
N GLU A 207 -0.35 10.80 -4.57
CA GLU A 207 0.79 9.98 -4.15
C GLU A 207 0.39 8.63 -3.56
N ARG A 208 -0.87 8.46 -3.14
CA ARG A 208 -1.41 7.20 -2.59
C ARG A 208 -1.64 6.15 -3.68
N ASP A 209 -1.78 6.61 -4.93
CA ASP A 209 -1.85 5.77 -6.12
C ASP A 209 -0.44 5.29 -6.49
N THR A 210 0.14 4.47 -5.61
CA THR A 210 1.54 4.08 -5.70
C THR A 210 1.80 3.24 -6.95
N LEU A 211 2.81 3.65 -7.73
CA LEU A 211 3.36 2.89 -8.85
C LEU A 211 4.65 2.18 -8.41
N SER A 212 5.81 2.76 -8.73
CA SER A 212 7.10 2.12 -8.55
C SER A 212 7.72 2.30 -7.17
N PHE A 213 7.18 3.20 -6.35
CA PHE A 213 7.65 3.52 -5.01
C PHE A 213 6.49 3.47 -4.01
N SER A 214 6.76 2.97 -2.80
CA SER A 214 5.82 3.11 -1.68
C SER A 214 5.95 4.49 -1.02
N ASN A 215 4.92 4.94 -0.30
CA ASN A 215 5.01 6.20 0.43
C ASN A 215 5.93 6.11 1.66
N HIS A 216 6.42 7.26 2.11
CA HIS A 216 7.29 7.38 3.28
C HIS A 216 6.55 7.79 4.57
N CYS A 217 5.80 8.88 4.52
CA CYS A 217 5.17 9.53 5.67
C CYS A 217 3.65 9.44 5.62
N VAL A 218 3.09 8.22 5.65
CA VAL A 218 1.63 8.03 5.65
C VAL A 218 0.98 8.67 6.87
N ALA A 219 1.53 8.45 8.05
CA ALA A 219 0.97 8.94 9.32
C ALA A 219 1.43 10.34 9.74
N ARG A 220 2.44 10.92 9.05
CA ARG A 220 3.04 12.21 9.47
C ARG A 220 3.24 13.11 8.26
N ARG A 221 2.11 13.56 7.72
CA ARG A 221 2.00 14.45 6.57
C ARG A 221 1.98 15.93 6.99
N PRO A 222 2.46 16.88 6.17
CA PRO A 222 3.22 16.68 4.93
C PRO A 222 4.63 16.13 5.22
N CYS A 223 5.22 15.40 4.25
CA CYS A 223 6.53 14.80 4.38
C CYS A 223 7.66 15.84 4.24
N LYS A 224 8.27 16.22 5.37
CA LYS A 224 9.34 17.24 5.39
C LYS A 224 10.76 16.69 5.18
N HIS A 225 10.92 15.41 4.86
CA HIS A 225 12.22 14.74 4.78
C HIS A 225 12.86 14.91 3.40
N LYS A 226 14.11 15.41 3.36
CA LYS A 226 14.90 15.52 2.12
C LYS A 226 15.04 14.16 1.42
N GLY A 227 14.85 14.14 0.10
CA GLY A 227 14.90 12.94 -0.74
C GLY A 227 13.67 12.03 -0.67
N PHE A 228 12.79 12.21 0.33
CA PHE A 228 11.53 11.48 0.43
C PHE A 228 10.34 12.36 0.03
N GLY A 229 10.17 13.47 0.75
CA GLY A 229 9.07 14.42 0.55
C GLY A 229 9.49 15.74 -0.08
N ILE A 230 10.81 15.99 -0.18
CA ILE A 230 11.37 17.12 -0.91
C ILE A 230 12.32 16.52 -1.96
N LEU A 231 11.88 16.51 -3.21
CA LEU A 231 12.64 16.00 -4.35
C LEU A 231 13.20 17.17 -5.16
N THR A 232 14.35 16.94 -5.80
CA THR A 232 15.00 17.90 -6.69
C THR A 232 14.92 17.40 -8.13
N ASN A 233 14.51 18.26 -9.06
CA ASN A 233 14.49 17.92 -10.48
C ASN A 233 15.92 17.74 -10.96
N ALA A 234 16.21 16.62 -11.60
CA ALA A 234 17.55 16.31 -12.06
C ALA A 234 18.00 17.13 -13.27
N ASP A 235 17.09 17.82 -13.97
CA ASP A 235 17.41 18.58 -15.18
C ASP A 235 17.50 20.10 -14.93
N ASN A 236 16.76 20.64 -13.96
CA ASN A 236 16.71 22.09 -13.69
C ASN A 236 16.77 22.49 -12.20
N ASP A 237 17.00 21.53 -11.30
CA ASP A 237 17.09 21.72 -9.84
C ASP A 237 15.82 22.24 -9.13
N ASP A 238 14.67 22.28 -9.82
CA ASP A 238 13.38 22.64 -9.21
C ASP A 238 13.01 21.70 -8.05
N LEU A 239 12.37 22.24 -7.03
CA LEU A 239 11.95 21.47 -5.86
C LEU A 239 10.49 21.04 -5.95
N LYS A 240 10.24 19.73 -5.81
CA LYS A 240 8.89 19.18 -5.60
C LYS A 240 8.70 18.82 -4.13
N LYS A 241 7.71 19.45 -3.49
CA LYS A 241 7.24 19.09 -2.15
C LYS A 241 6.06 18.12 -2.26
N LEU A 242 6.10 17.08 -1.46
CA LEU A 242 5.14 15.96 -1.47
C LEU A 242 4.46 15.81 -0.11
N GLU A 243 3.20 15.43 -0.13
CA GLU A 243 2.36 15.26 1.06
C GLU A 243 2.77 14.01 1.84
N TYR A 244 2.88 12.87 1.16
CA TYR A 244 3.25 11.59 1.77
C TYR A 244 4.73 11.26 1.52
N GLY A 245 5.29 11.77 0.41
CA GLY A 245 6.63 11.46 -0.07
C GLY A 245 6.79 10.00 -0.49
N PHE A 246 7.88 9.71 -1.20
CA PHE A 246 8.22 8.37 -1.67
C PHE A 246 9.46 7.83 -0.96
N GLN A 247 9.57 6.50 -0.84
CA GLN A 247 10.80 5.84 -0.38
C GLN A 247 11.97 6.13 -1.35
N LEU A 248 13.21 6.03 -0.87
CA LEU A 248 14.41 6.26 -1.69
C LEU A 248 14.61 5.15 -2.72
N GLU A 249 14.33 3.91 -2.32
CA GLU A 249 14.37 2.73 -3.16
C GLU A 249 13.01 2.40 -3.80
N CYS A 250 13.02 1.90 -5.04
CA CYS A 250 11.81 1.38 -5.69
C CYS A 250 11.34 0.09 -4.99
N ARG A 251 10.08 -0.31 -5.21
CA ARG A 251 9.48 -1.48 -4.55
C ARG A 251 10.24 -2.79 -4.82
N CYS A 252 10.78 -2.95 -6.04
CA CYS A 252 11.59 -4.12 -6.40
C CYS A 252 12.91 -4.13 -5.60
N CYS A 253 13.73 -3.07 -5.66
CA CYS A 253 14.99 -3.00 -4.91
C CYS A 253 14.75 -3.08 -3.40
N LYS A 254 13.65 -2.50 -2.87
CA LYS A 254 13.27 -2.67 -1.47
C LYS A 254 13.04 -4.13 -1.09
N LYS A 255 12.42 -4.92 -1.97
CA LYS A 255 12.18 -6.35 -1.74
C LYS A 255 13.49 -7.13 -1.71
N PHE A 256 14.36 -6.94 -2.70
CA PHE A 256 15.55 -7.78 -2.88
C PHE A 256 16.78 -7.30 -2.09
N GLU A 257 17.08 -6.00 -2.08
CA GLU A 257 18.31 -5.50 -1.44
C GLU A 257 18.14 -5.07 0.03
N VAL A 258 16.90 -4.84 0.46
CA VAL A 258 16.62 -4.38 1.82
C VAL A 258 15.91 -5.46 2.61
N ASN A 259 14.74 -5.89 2.17
CA ASN A 259 13.91 -6.81 2.94
C ASN A 259 14.42 -8.25 2.91
N ALA A 260 14.82 -8.80 1.77
CA ALA A 260 15.30 -10.18 1.68
C ALA A 260 16.53 -10.47 2.57
N PRO A 261 17.56 -9.60 2.64
CA PRO A 261 18.69 -9.82 3.56
C PRO A 261 18.35 -9.48 5.02
N LEU A 262 17.51 -8.48 5.30
CA LEU A 262 17.24 -8.04 6.68
C LEU A 262 16.15 -8.85 7.38
N ASN A 263 15.14 -9.34 6.67
CA ASN A 263 14.01 -10.06 7.27
C ASN A 263 14.42 -11.35 8.02
N PRO A 264 15.34 -12.21 7.52
CA PRO A 264 15.77 -13.41 8.23
C PRO A 264 16.53 -13.10 9.51
N LEU A 265 17.15 -11.92 9.56
CA LEU A 265 17.84 -11.49 10.75
C LEU A 265 16.84 -11.04 11.82
N ARG A 266 15.62 -10.60 11.47
CA ARG A 266 14.62 -10.10 12.44
C ARG A 266 14.32 -11.17 13.48
N ASP A 267 14.26 -10.76 14.75
CA ASP A 267 13.79 -11.65 15.80
C ASP A 267 12.28 -11.88 15.69
N ALA A 268 11.78 -12.92 16.35
CA ALA A 268 10.36 -13.28 16.29
C ALA A 268 9.43 -12.16 16.79
N ASN A 269 9.88 -11.35 17.76
CA ASN A 269 9.10 -10.24 18.30
C ASN A 269 8.98 -9.10 17.28
N GLN A 270 10.07 -8.77 16.58
CA GLN A 270 10.10 -7.80 15.48
C GLN A 270 9.17 -8.19 14.33
N MET A 271 9.06 -9.49 14.03
CA MET A 271 8.15 -9.97 12.99
C MET A 271 6.68 -9.94 13.41
N LYS A 272 6.40 -10.14 14.71
CA LYS A 272 5.04 -10.23 15.26
C LYS A 272 4.49 -8.90 15.75
N GLU A 273 5.30 -7.85 15.87
CA GLU A 273 4.93 -6.55 16.45
C GLU A 273 3.60 -5.98 15.90
N ASP A 274 3.44 -5.92 14.57
CA ASP A 274 2.20 -5.43 13.93
C ASP A 274 0.99 -6.36 14.14
N SER A 275 1.23 -7.66 14.28
CA SER A 275 0.18 -8.65 14.58
C SER A 275 -0.25 -8.56 16.04
N GLN A 276 0.72 -8.42 16.95
CA GLN A 276 0.48 -8.24 18.39
C GLN A 276 -0.26 -6.93 18.66
N ARG A 277 0.15 -5.82 18.04
CA ARG A 277 -0.55 -4.54 18.18
C ARG A 277 -2.03 -4.64 17.80
N ARG A 278 -2.33 -5.30 16.67
CA ARG A 278 -3.72 -5.55 16.24
C ARG A 278 -4.48 -6.40 17.26
N ARG A 279 -3.88 -7.49 17.76
CA ARG A 279 -4.50 -8.32 18.79
C ARG A 279 -4.78 -7.55 20.09
N HIS A 280 -3.87 -6.67 20.51
CA HIS A 280 -4.09 -5.86 21.70
C HIS A 280 -5.23 -4.84 21.51
N PHE A 281 -5.41 -4.31 20.30
CA PHE A 281 -6.56 -3.45 19.98
C PHE A 281 -7.88 -4.24 20.00
N GLU A 282 -7.92 -5.44 19.42
CA GLU A 282 -9.11 -6.30 19.51
C GLU A 282 -9.43 -6.66 20.97
N LEU A 283 -8.40 -6.94 21.79
CA LEU A 283 -8.57 -7.22 23.22
C LEU A 283 -9.10 -5.99 23.97
N LEU A 284 -8.51 -4.81 23.74
CA LEU A 284 -8.96 -3.55 24.32
C LEU A 284 -10.44 -3.33 24.05
N LEU A 285 -10.87 -3.44 22.79
CA LEU A 285 -12.27 -3.25 22.41
C LEU A 285 -13.18 -4.32 23.03
N SER A 286 -12.73 -5.57 23.07
CA SER A 286 -13.50 -6.67 23.67
C SER A 286 -13.71 -6.49 25.18
N GLU A 287 -12.68 -6.07 25.92
CA GLU A 287 -12.79 -5.77 27.36
C GLU A 287 -13.59 -4.49 27.62
N LEU A 288 -13.39 -3.45 26.79
CA LEU A 288 -14.11 -2.18 26.87
C LEU A 288 -15.63 -2.38 26.75
N TYR A 289 -16.03 -3.19 25.76
CA TYR A 289 -17.42 -3.55 25.51
C TYR A 289 -17.93 -4.71 26.38
N LYS A 290 -17.04 -5.43 27.07
CA LYS A 290 -17.33 -6.68 27.79
C LYS A 290 -17.87 -7.81 26.90
N TYR A 291 -17.71 -7.71 25.58
CA TYR A 291 -18.03 -8.76 24.63
C TYR A 291 -17.20 -8.60 23.34
N SER A 292 -16.89 -9.72 22.68
CA SER A 292 -16.23 -9.71 21.37
C SER A 292 -17.28 -9.85 20.28
N LYS A 293 -17.46 -8.82 19.43
CA LYS A 293 -18.40 -8.84 18.31
C LYS A 293 -18.22 -10.06 17.39
N GLN A 294 -16.97 -10.44 17.14
CA GLN A 294 -16.65 -11.60 16.31
C GLN A 294 -17.07 -12.93 16.97
N LEU A 295 -16.69 -13.15 18.24
CA LEU A 295 -16.99 -14.40 18.94
C LEU A 295 -18.48 -14.53 19.25
N SER A 296 -19.14 -13.41 19.61
CA SER A 296 -20.58 -13.39 19.90
C SER A 296 -21.42 -13.59 18.66
N PHE A 297 -20.89 -13.33 17.45
CA PHE A 297 -21.65 -13.43 16.20
C PHE A 297 -22.28 -14.81 16.03
N ARG A 298 -21.52 -15.89 16.29
CA ARG A 298 -22.03 -17.26 16.21
C ARG A 298 -23.18 -17.50 17.19
N HIS A 299 -23.06 -17.01 18.42
CA HIS A 299 -24.10 -17.16 19.45
C HIS A 299 -25.38 -16.39 19.11
N ILE A 300 -25.26 -15.21 18.49
CA ILE A 300 -26.40 -14.34 18.17
C ILE A 300 -27.09 -14.79 16.87
N LYS A 301 -26.33 -15.20 15.85
CA LYS A 301 -26.83 -15.44 14.49
C LYS A 301 -26.87 -16.92 14.09
N GLY A 302 -26.33 -17.83 14.92
CA GLY A 302 -26.29 -19.26 14.64
C GLY A 302 -25.38 -19.66 13.47
N LYS A 303 -24.58 -18.72 12.94
CA LYS A 303 -23.67 -18.93 11.80
C LYS A 303 -22.30 -18.35 12.09
N GLU A 304 -21.27 -18.96 11.50
CA GLU A 304 -19.90 -18.42 11.53
C GLU A 304 -19.85 -17.09 10.74
N LEU A 305 -19.13 -16.09 11.28
CA LEU A 305 -19.00 -14.78 10.62
C LEU A 305 -18.41 -14.91 9.20
N ALA A 306 -17.42 -15.78 9.02
CA ALA A 306 -16.81 -16.03 7.71
C ALA A 306 -17.84 -16.56 6.69
N GLN A 307 -18.67 -17.52 7.10
CA GLN A 307 -19.73 -18.06 6.25
C GLN A 307 -20.75 -16.98 5.89
N TYR A 308 -21.20 -16.22 6.89
CA TYR A 308 -22.18 -15.16 6.71
C TYR A 308 -21.68 -14.08 5.73
N ILE A 309 -20.43 -13.61 5.88
CA ILE A 309 -19.86 -12.61 4.99
C ILE A 309 -19.62 -13.17 3.58
N TRP A 310 -19.16 -14.42 3.46
CA TRP A 310 -18.99 -15.07 2.15
C TRP A 310 -20.32 -15.17 1.38
N GLU A 311 -21.41 -15.53 2.06
CA GLU A 311 -22.77 -15.54 1.48
C GLU A 311 -23.26 -14.12 1.14
N LYS A 312 -23.02 -13.14 2.03
CA LYS A 312 -23.42 -11.74 1.87
C LYS A 312 -22.82 -11.06 0.63
N PHE A 313 -21.63 -11.48 0.22
CA PHE A 313 -20.94 -10.97 -0.97
C PHE A 313 -21.05 -11.91 -2.19
N ASP A 314 -22.12 -12.71 -2.26
CA ASP A 314 -22.39 -13.63 -3.37
C ASP A 314 -21.18 -14.53 -3.71
N LYS A 315 -20.46 -14.98 -2.68
CA LYS A 315 -19.31 -15.89 -2.79
C LYS A 315 -18.22 -15.34 -3.71
N LYS A 316 -18.04 -14.02 -3.75
CA LYS A 316 -17.05 -13.33 -4.58
C LYS A 316 -16.18 -12.40 -3.76
N CYS A 317 -14.99 -12.10 -4.28
CA CYS A 317 -14.19 -10.97 -3.83
C CYS A 317 -14.89 -9.68 -4.23
N PHE A 318 -15.16 -8.79 -3.28
CA PHE A 318 -15.80 -7.50 -3.54
C PHE A 318 -15.00 -6.65 -4.53
N ASN A 319 -13.66 -6.64 -4.42
CA ASN A 319 -12.83 -5.74 -5.23
C ASN A 319 -12.67 -6.18 -6.68
N CYS A 320 -12.46 -7.47 -6.94
CA CYS A 320 -12.10 -7.99 -8.27
C CYS A 320 -13.11 -8.99 -8.83
N SER A 321 -14.22 -9.22 -8.14
CA SER A 321 -15.33 -10.09 -8.55
C SER A 321 -14.97 -11.56 -8.79
N ILE A 322 -13.75 -11.99 -8.45
CA ILE A 322 -13.38 -13.40 -8.57
C ILE A 322 -14.26 -14.25 -7.65
N LYS A 323 -14.82 -15.34 -8.20
CA LYS A 323 -15.57 -16.32 -7.42
C LYS A 323 -14.64 -17.01 -6.43
N LEU A 324 -15.08 -17.10 -5.18
CA LEU A 324 -14.43 -17.78 -4.08
C LEU A 324 -15.24 -19.03 -3.79
N SER A 325 -14.69 -20.19 -4.07
CA SER A 325 -15.44 -21.46 -4.05
C SER A 325 -15.81 -21.89 -2.63
N SER A 326 -15.08 -21.38 -1.63
CA SER A 326 -15.34 -21.61 -0.22
C SER A 326 -15.00 -20.38 0.63
N PRO A 327 -15.53 -20.27 1.86
CA PRO A 327 -15.13 -19.23 2.81
C PRO A 327 -13.63 -19.26 3.14
N PHE A 328 -12.95 -20.40 2.97
CA PHE A 328 -11.51 -20.52 3.24
C PHE A 328 -10.64 -19.80 2.19
N GLU A 329 -11.17 -19.57 0.99
CA GLU A 329 -10.51 -18.75 -0.04
C GLU A 329 -10.68 -17.25 0.21
N MET A 330 -11.63 -16.89 1.08
CA MET A 330 -11.93 -15.51 1.46
C MET A 330 -11.06 -15.08 2.64
N ASN A 331 -10.58 -13.84 2.57
CA ASN A 331 -10.10 -13.09 3.71
C ASN A 331 -11.25 -12.20 4.21
N LEU A 332 -11.59 -12.36 5.49
CA LEU A 332 -12.42 -11.39 6.22
C LEU A 332 -11.61 -10.12 6.43
N ASP A 333 -11.97 -9.05 5.73
CA ASP A 333 -11.31 -7.75 5.83
C ASP A 333 -12.14 -6.78 6.69
N HIS A 334 -11.45 -6.04 7.54
CA HIS A 334 -12.03 -4.90 8.25
C HIS A 334 -12.35 -3.80 7.23
N THR A 335 -13.63 -3.64 6.89
CA THR A 335 -14.09 -2.58 5.98
C THR A 335 -13.60 -1.23 6.46
N ARG A 336 -13.92 -0.89 7.72
CA ARG A 336 -13.32 0.22 8.45
C ARG A 336 -12.14 -0.33 9.27
N PRO A 337 -10.91 0.25 9.19
CA PRO A 337 -9.73 -0.39 9.76
C PRO A 337 -9.73 -0.45 11.30
N LEU A 338 -9.26 -1.56 11.88
CA LEU A 338 -9.03 -1.71 13.33
C LEU A 338 -8.09 -0.64 13.90
N ALA A 339 -7.15 -0.13 13.09
CA ALA A 339 -6.28 0.96 13.49
C ALA A 339 -7.04 2.24 13.86
N PHE A 340 -8.30 2.36 13.45
CA PHE A 340 -9.26 3.44 13.74
C PHE A 340 -10.35 2.98 14.74
N LEU A 341 -10.08 1.94 15.54
CA LEU A 341 -10.97 1.38 16.57
C LEU A 341 -12.25 0.70 16.06
N TRP A 342 -12.25 0.30 14.79
CA TRP A 342 -13.32 -0.50 14.20
C TRP A 342 -13.00 -2.00 14.31
N ALA A 343 -13.56 -2.66 15.33
CA ALA A 343 -13.43 -4.11 15.51
C ALA A 343 -14.06 -4.88 14.35
N LEU A 344 -13.62 -6.12 14.13
CA LEU A 344 -14.21 -6.99 13.11
C LEU A 344 -15.66 -7.36 13.50
N ASP A 345 -16.60 -7.12 12.60
CA ASP A 345 -18.01 -7.44 12.80
C ASP A 345 -18.74 -7.77 11.49
N GLU A 346 -20.07 -7.80 11.51
CA GLU A 346 -20.93 -8.13 10.36
C GLU A 346 -20.85 -7.13 9.19
N THR A 347 -20.16 -6.00 9.41
CA THR A 347 -19.87 -5.03 8.34
C THR A 347 -18.65 -5.39 7.51
N ALA A 348 -17.88 -6.42 7.89
CA ALA A 348 -16.67 -6.87 7.19
C ALA A 348 -16.86 -7.11 5.68
N THR A 349 -15.76 -7.00 4.93
CA THR A 349 -15.74 -7.18 3.47
C THR A 349 -15.12 -8.52 3.07
N SER A 350 -15.73 -9.19 2.08
CA SER A 350 -15.16 -10.38 1.43
C SER A 350 -14.08 -10.00 0.42
N LEU A 351 -12.81 -10.34 0.68
CA LEU A 351 -11.70 -10.11 -0.26
C LEU A 351 -10.93 -11.40 -0.56
N CYS A 352 -10.42 -11.55 -1.80
CA CYS A 352 -9.43 -12.58 -2.09
C CYS A 352 -8.07 -12.20 -1.48
N LYS A 353 -7.19 -13.19 -1.29
CA LYS A 353 -5.84 -13.00 -0.73
C LYS A 353 -5.03 -11.85 -1.37
N ASN A 354 -5.13 -11.71 -2.71
CA ASN A 354 -4.39 -10.67 -3.42
C ASN A 354 -4.93 -9.26 -3.15
N CYS A 355 -6.26 -9.09 -3.16
CA CYS A 355 -6.91 -7.81 -2.88
C CYS A 355 -6.70 -7.41 -1.42
N ASN A 356 -6.86 -8.35 -0.47
CA ASN A 356 -6.62 -8.12 0.95
C ASN A 356 -5.16 -7.67 1.25
N SER A 357 -4.19 -8.33 0.62
CA SER A 357 -2.76 -7.97 0.72
C SER A 357 -2.44 -6.59 0.13
N THR A 358 -3.22 -6.14 -0.87
CA THR A 358 -3.08 -4.83 -1.50
C THR A 358 -3.74 -3.73 -0.68
N LYS A 359 -4.96 -3.97 -0.14
CA LYS A 359 -5.71 -3.02 0.69
C LYS A 359 -4.97 -2.68 1.99
N ARG A 360 -4.48 -3.71 2.71
CA ARG A 360 -3.78 -3.53 4.01
C ARG A 360 -4.62 -2.73 5.01
N ASP A 361 -4.05 -1.67 5.58
CA ASP A 361 -4.65 -0.75 6.54
C ASP A 361 -5.26 0.51 5.89
N ARG A 362 -5.35 0.56 4.56
CA ARG A 362 -5.97 1.67 3.83
C ARG A 362 -7.46 1.78 4.14
N PHE A 363 -7.93 3.02 4.20
CA PHE A 363 -9.35 3.30 4.31
C PHE A 363 -10.09 2.90 3.02
N PRO A 364 -11.39 2.55 3.05
CA PRO A 364 -12.16 2.23 1.84
C PRO A 364 -11.98 3.23 0.70
N SER A 365 -12.04 4.54 0.97
CA SER A 365 -11.86 5.59 -0.04
C SER A 365 -10.47 5.68 -0.67
N GLU A 366 -9.46 5.06 -0.07
CA GLU A 366 -8.11 4.98 -0.63
C GLU A 366 -7.87 3.70 -1.45
N PHE A 367 -8.88 2.83 -1.56
CA PHE A 367 -8.74 1.52 -2.19
C PHE A 367 -9.84 1.19 -3.21
N TYR A 368 -11.07 1.62 -2.96
CA TYR A 368 -12.22 1.37 -3.84
C TYR A 368 -12.56 2.61 -4.67
N THR A 369 -13.12 2.42 -5.86
CA THR A 369 -13.71 3.50 -6.66
C THR A 369 -14.98 4.05 -6.01
N LYS A 370 -15.46 5.22 -6.44
CA LYS A 370 -16.70 5.80 -5.90
C LYS A 370 -17.90 4.87 -6.08
N GLU A 371 -18.02 4.21 -7.23
CA GLU A 371 -19.09 3.27 -7.53
C GLU A 371 -19.04 2.06 -6.59
N GLN A 372 -17.82 1.55 -6.35
CA GLN A 372 -17.61 0.49 -5.37
C GLN A 372 -17.95 0.96 -3.95
N LEU A 373 -17.64 2.19 -3.54
CA LEU A 373 -18.03 2.70 -2.21
C LEU A 373 -19.56 2.75 -2.05
N VAL A 374 -20.30 3.16 -3.08
CA VAL A 374 -21.77 3.15 -3.09
C VAL A 374 -22.32 1.73 -2.95
N GLU A 375 -21.77 0.77 -3.68
CA GLU A 375 -22.15 -0.64 -3.58
C GLU A 375 -21.82 -1.22 -2.20
N LEU A 376 -20.61 -0.95 -1.70
CA LEU A 376 -20.14 -1.41 -0.40
C LEU A 376 -21.04 -0.88 0.72
N SER A 377 -21.46 0.38 0.65
CA SER A 377 -22.41 0.99 1.58
C SER A 377 -23.73 0.23 1.61
N LYS A 378 -24.29 -0.13 0.44
CA LYS A 378 -25.55 -0.88 0.35
C LYS A 378 -25.46 -2.27 0.97
N ILE A 379 -24.35 -2.98 0.73
CA ILE A 379 -24.12 -4.35 1.22
C ILE A 379 -23.84 -4.33 2.73
N THR A 380 -22.92 -3.48 3.17
CA THR A 380 -22.45 -3.44 4.57
C THR A 380 -23.39 -2.68 5.50
N LYS A 381 -24.28 -1.84 4.96
CA LYS A 381 -25.11 -0.87 5.67
C LYS A 381 -24.32 0.24 6.38
N ILE A 382 -23.03 0.38 6.08
CA ILE A 382 -22.24 1.53 6.52
C ILE A 382 -22.65 2.76 5.69
N PRO A 383 -22.94 3.92 6.29
CA PRO A 383 -23.22 5.13 5.54
C PRO A 383 -22.09 5.51 4.59
N LEU A 384 -22.42 5.97 3.37
CA LEU A 384 -21.42 6.29 2.35
C LEU A 384 -20.38 7.31 2.83
N PHE A 385 -20.82 8.34 3.56
CA PHE A 385 -19.91 9.37 4.07
C PHE A 385 -18.84 8.81 5.03
N GLU A 386 -19.15 7.73 5.77
CA GLU A 386 -18.18 7.03 6.62
C GLU A 386 -17.18 6.21 5.80
N LEU A 387 -17.51 5.78 4.59
CA LEU A 387 -16.60 5.05 3.70
C LEU A 387 -15.70 6.01 2.90
N GLU A 388 -16.17 7.23 2.65
CA GLU A 388 -15.46 8.26 1.88
C GLU A 388 -14.35 8.95 2.67
N LYS A 389 -14.50 9.07 4.00
CA LYS A 389 -13.54 9.78 4.86
C LYS A 389 -13.06 8.89 6.00
N PRO A 390 -11.74 8.88 6.31
CA PRO A 390 -11.21 8.15 7.44
C PRO A 390 -11.74 8.76 8.75
N VAL A 391 -12.79 8.15 9.31
CA VAL A 391 -13.38 8.55 10.58
C VAL A 391 -13.12 7.45 11.63
N PRO A 392 -12.56 7.78 12.80
CA PRO A 392 -12.40 6.81 13.87
C PRO A 392 -13.74 6.39 14.47
N ASN A 393 -13.77 5.23 15.12
CA ASN A 393 -14.94 4.82 15.90
C ASN A 393 -15.10 5.74 17.12
N ILE A 394 -15.91 6.78 16.95
CA ILE A 394 -16.11 7.84 17.97
C ILE A 394 -16.73 7.27 19.24
N GLU A 395 -17.61 6.28 19.12
CA GLU A 395 -18.21 5.61 20.29
C GLU A 395 -17.16 4.89 21.12
N ALA A 396 -16.29 4.10 20.47
CA ALA A 396 -15.17 3.46 21.16
C ALA A 396 -14.25 4.48 21.82
N LEU A 397 -13.88 5.53 21.07
CA LEU A 397 -12.95 6.54 21.54
C LEU A 397 -13.48 7.30 22.76
N LYS A 398 -14.76 7.72 22.74
CA LYS A 398 -15.43 8.36 23.88
C LYS A 398 -15.48 7.45 25.10
N LEU A 399 -15.80 6.17 24.90
CA LEU A 399 -15.86 5.20 25.99
C LEU A 399 -14.47 4.93 26.60
N ILE A 400 -13.41 4.89 25.79
CA ILE A 400 -12.02 4.79 26.26
C ILE A 400 -11.65 6.03 27.08
N ILE A 401 -12.02 7.23 26.63
CA ILE A 401 -11.76 8.48 27.37
C ILE A 401 -12.50 8.48 28.71
N GLN A 402 -13.78 8.09 28.74
CA GLN A 402 -14.55 7.97 29.99
C GLN A 402 -13.97 6.94 30.96
N LYS A 403 -13.38 5.86 30.45
CA LYS A 403 -12.78 4.78 31.24
C LYS A 403 -11.25 4.88 31.34
N ARG A 404 -10.69 6.09 31.35
CA ARG A 404 -9.23 6.32 31.43
C ARG A 404 -8.59 5.68 32.65
N GLU A 405 -9.22 5.83 33.81
CA GLU A 405 -8.73 5.23 35.05
C GLU A 405 -8.62 3.71 34.91
N TRP A 406 -9.68 3.04 34.45
CA TRP A 406 -9.67 1.62 34.13
C TRP A 406 -8.61 1.25 33.08
N LEU A 407 -8.47 2.05 32.02
CA LEU A 407 -7.47 1.82 30.98
C LEU A 407 -6.06 1.80 31.58
N TYR A 408 -5.73 2.78 32.42
CA TYR A 408 -4.39 2.93 33.00
C TYR A 408 -4.14 1.94 34.13
N SER A 409 -5.07 1.81 35.07
CA SER A 409 -4.93 1.01 36.28
C SER A 409 -5.02 -0.49 36.03
N GLU A 410 -5.93 -0.93 35.15
CA GLU A 410 -6.20 -2.35 34.94
C GLU A 410 -5.72 -2.84 33.58
N PHE A 411 -6.13 -2.18 32.49
CA PHE A 411 -5.91 -2.74 31.16
C PHE A 411 -4.43 -2.68 30.75
N LEU A 412 -3.81 -1.50 30.82
CA LEU A 412 -2.42 -1.31 30.39
C LEU A 412 -1.40 -1.94 31.35
N ASN A 413 -1.78 -2.21 32.60
CA ASN A 413 -0.94 -2.84 33.63
C ASN A 413 -0.96 -4.38 33.59
N LYS A 414 -1.66 -5.02 32.66
CA LYS A 414 -1.58 -6.48 32.50
C LYS A 414 -0.13 -6.89 32.20
N ASP A 415 0.36 -7.94 32.89
CA ASP A 415 1.76 -8.41 32.82
C ASP A 415 2.32 -8.48 31.39
N PHE A 416 1.55 -9.04 30.46
CA PHE A 416 2.00 -9.23 29.08
C PHE A 416 2.08 -7.93 28.24
N LEU A 417 1.48 -6.84 28.72
CA LEU A 417 1.47 -5.51 28.10
C LEU A 417 2.56 -4.58 28.64
N ILE A 418 3.00 -4.78 29.88
CA ILE A 418 4.12 -4.05 30.50
C ILE A 418 5.48 -4.71 30.22
N GLU A 419 5.49 -6.02 29.91
CA GLU A 419 6.70 -6.76 29.57
C GLU A 419 7.37 -6.20 28.28
N GLU A 420 8.64 -5.79 28.40
CA GLU A 420 9.41 -5.26 27.28
C GLU A 420 9.71 -6.34 26.23
N LYS A 421 9.17 -6.16 25.02
CA LYS A 421 9.32 -7.10 23.89
C LYS A 421 10.18 -6.49 22.80
N GLY A 422 11.46 -6.86 22.85
CA GLY A 422 12.46 -6.42 21.89
C GLY A 422 12.65 -4.90 21.90
N GLY A 423 12.85 -4.27 23.04
CA GLY A 423 13.13 -2.82 23.09
C GLY A 423 11.89 -1.92 23.18
N LYS A 424 10.69 -2.48 23.30
CA LYS A 424 9.41 -1.76 23.28
C LYS A 424 8.42 -2.35 24.26
N ILE A 425 7.64 -1.49 24.91
CA ILE A 425 6.57 -1.89 25.83
C ILE A 425 5.23 -1.85 25.07
N PRO A 426 4.48 -2.97 24.99
CA PRO A 426 3.20 -3.00 24.27
C PRO A 426 2.16 -1.98 24.74
N ALA A 427 2.03 -1.73 26.05
CA ALA A 427 1.13 -0.70 26.59
C ALA A 427 1.42 0.68 26.01
N GLU A 428 2.70 1.07 25.95
CA GLU A 428 3.15 2.33 25.34
C GLU A 428 2.76 2.42 23.85
N LEU A 429 2.81 1.29 23.11
CA LEU A 429 2.40 1.22 21.71
C LEU A 429 0.89 1.37 21.53
N ILE A 430 0.10 0.91 22.51
CA ILE A 430 -1.36 1.09 22.52
C ILE A 430 -1.68 2.58 22.71
N CYS A 431 -1.12 3.22 23.74
CA CYS A 431 -1.32 4.65 23.99
C CYS A 431 -0.99 5.51 22.76
N LYS A 432 0.14 5.25 22.08
CA LYS A 432 0.49 5.99 20.84
C LYS A 432 -0.49 5.80 19.72
N SER A 433 -1.02 4.59 19.60
CA SER A 433 -1.99 4.28 18.57
C SER A 433 -3.32 4.97 18.86
N LEU A 434 -3.70 5.10 20.14
CA LEU A 434 -4.85 5.89 20.58
C LEU A 434 -4.64 7.40 20.37
N ASP A 435 -3.45 7.94 20.68
CA ASP A 435 -3.11 9.35 20.40
C ASP A 435 -3.16 9.68 18.91
N ARG A 436 -2.67 8.75 18.07
CA ARG A 436 -2.82 8.88 16.61
C ARG A 436 -4.29 8.93 16.23
N VAL A 437 -5.13 8.06 16.79
CA VAL A 437 -6.57 8.04 16.52
C VAL A 437 -7.25 9.33 16.96
N LEU A 438 -6.90 9.87 18.13
CA LEU A 438 -7.36 11.19 18.60
C LEU A 438 -7.00 12.30 17.59
N SER A 439 -5.78 12.28 17.05
CA SER A 439 -5.32 13.31 16.12
C SER A 439 -5.99 13.31 14.74
N GLU A 440 -6.67 12.21 14.37
CA GLU A 440 -7.40 12.11 13.10
C GLU A 440 -8.83 12.65 13.21
N PHE A 441 -9.30 12.98 14.41
CA PHE A 441 -10.63 13.54 14.64
C PHE A 441 -10.54 15.07 14.75
N GLU A 442 -11.31 15.78 13.92
CA GLU A 442 -11.26 17.25 13.83
C GLU A 442 -11.71 17.94 15.13
N GLU A 443 -12.69 17.36 15.82
CA GLU A 443 -13.14 17.85 17.12
C GLU A 443 -12.24 17.32 18.24
N LYS A 444 -11.73 18.24 19.08
CA LYS A 444 -10.86 17.88 20.19
C LYS A 444 -11.67 17.17 21.29
N LEU A 445 -11.66 15.83 21.27
CA LEU A 445 -12.34 15.00 22.29
C LEU A 445 -11.62 14.97 23.64
N SER A 446 -10.32 15.30 23.66
CA SER A 446 -9.49 15.33 24.85
C SER A 446 -8.27 16.24 24.62
N GLU A 447 -7.84 16.96 25.66
CA GLU A 447 -6.59 17.72 25.64
C GLU A 447 -5.38 16.89 26.04
N GLU A 448 -5.60 15.82 26.80
CA GLU A 448 -4.56 14.98 27.35
C GLU A 448 -4.21 13.80 26.44
N SER A 449 -2.90 13.62 26.19
CA SER A 449 -2.32 12.44 25.54
C SER A 449 -2.47 11.19 26.40
N PHE A 450 -2.82 10.05 25.79
CA PHE A 450 -2.82 8.76 26.44
C PHE A 450 -1.42 8.30 26.86
N VAL A 451 -0.37 8.70 26.13
CA VAL A 451 1.02 8.39 26.49
C VAL A 451 1.43 9.16 27.74
N GLU A 452 1.12 10.46 27.79
CA GLU A 452 1.43 11.28 28.97
C GLU A 452 0.60 10.87 30.18
N GLY A 453 -0.71 10.64 29.98
CA GLY A 453 -1.61 10.18 31.04
C GLY A 453 -1.18 8.86 31.67
N TRP A 454 -0.82 7.86 30.86
CA TRP A 454 -0.37 6.57 31.38
C TRP A 454 0.98 6.67 32.12
N LYS A 455 1.94 7.47 31.60
CA LYS A 455 3.21 7.71 32.31
C LYS A 455 2.99 8.37 33.67
N ASN A 456 2.13 9.37 33.74
CA ASN A 456 1.84 10.04 35.00
C ASN A 456 1.19 9.07 36.00
N TYR A 457 0.39 8.11 35.53
CA TYR A 457 -0.19 7.05 36.36
C TYR A 457 0.85 6.04 36.84
N GLU A 458 1.85 5.69 36.02
CA GLU A 458 2.93 4.75 36.40
C GLU A 458 3.85 5.31 37.51
N PHE A 459 3.89 6.64 37.69
CA PHE A 459 4.69 7.35 38.70
C PHE A 459 3.89 7.94 39.87
N SER A 460 2.59 7.63 39.96
CA SER A 460 1.69 8.01 41.06
C SER A 460 1.28 6.77 41.84
#